data_AF-A0AAC9JG96-F1
#
_entry.id   AF-A0AAC9JG96-F1
#
_cell.length_a   1.000
_cell.length_b   1.000
_cell.length_c   1.000
_cell.angle_alpha   90.00
_cell.angle_beta   90.00
_cell.angle_gamma   90.00
#
_symmetry.space_group_name_H-M   'P 1'
#
loop_
_entity.id
_entity.type
_entity.pdbx_description
1 polymer ?
#
loop_
_entity_poly.entity_id
_entity_poly.type
_entity_poly.pdbx_seq_one_letter_code
_entity_poly.pdbx_strand_id
1 'polypeptide(L)'
;MSAQNNEQKYLSQMVNAHKVANILMPLVEAVEINKHTESVDKVDVKTLFKNVIETGGRISETLAESHNFTDTSLISDKLFLTLAKSLRNSVVMFNATSLQLIESEVLDVFDECAPFLSSFCSEAMKDISSRGGQLSDMEKMRVEMDIQGHVVGALMRMFMPVWLFHTSLRTSGHVKDSETIVELNVRVSKFLIELLFKMTAKISNKESSVSSMFYMNGLTVAAEIITTSVHEYNTKLVKSPQHLSQYLSSPESVLQALVEPISANFSTMNSVIKTVLSGK
;
A
#
# COMPACT_ATOMS: atom_id res chain seq x y z
N MET A 1 17.11 -17.30 -34.04
CA MET A 1 16.55 -16.66 -32.84
C MET A 1 16.30 -15.20 -33.17
N SER A 2 15.03 -14.76 -33.24
CA SER A 2 14.64 -13.46 -33.81
C SER A 2 14.96 -12.28 -32.87
N ALA A 3 15.19 -11.10 -33.44
CA ALA A 3 15.46 -9.86 -32.72
C ALA A 3 14.38 -9.50 -31.68
N GLN A 4 13.10 -9.85 -31.94
CA GLN A 4 11.99 -9.71 -31.00
C GLN A 4 12.19 -10.49 -29.68
N ASN A 5 12.86 -11.65 -29.73
CA ASN A 5 13.11 -12.47 -28.55
C ASN A 5 14.22 -11.87 -27.67
N ASN A 6 15.15 -11.12 -28.29
CA ASN A 6 16.18 -10.37 -27.57
C ASN A 6 15.61 -9.09 -26.96
N GLU A 7 14.73 -8.36 -27.66
CA GLU A 7 14.05 -7.18 -27.11
C GLU A 7 13.20 -7.52 -25.87
N GLN A 8 12.40 -8.59 -25.92
CA GLN A 8 11.64 -9.04 -24.76
C GLN A 8 12.54 -9.42 -23.58
N LYS A 9 13.69 -10.06 -23.86
CA LYS A 9 14.68 -10.39 -22.83
C LYS A 9 15.29 -9.14 -22.19
N TYR A 10 15.71 -8.16 -22.99
CA TYR A 10 16.29 -6.90 -22.49
C TYR A 10 15.26 -6.08 -21.72
N LEU A 11 14.02 -6.03 -22.19
CA LEU A 11 12.92 -5.37 -21.48
C LEU A 11 12.67 -6.03 -20.12
N SER A 12 12.63 -7.37 -20.05
CA SER A 12 12.47 -8.10 -18.79
C SER A 12 13.63 -7.86 -17.82
N GLN A 13 14.87 -7.87 -18.32
CA GLN A 13 16.06 -7.54 -17.51
C GLN A 13 16.00 -6.10 -16.97
N MET A 14 15.59 -5.13 -17.79
CA MET A 14 15.45 -3.74 -17.39
C MET A 14 14.35 -3.55 -16.34
N VAL A 15 13.20 -4.21 -16.52
CA VAL A 15 12.10 -4.20 -15.54
C VAL A 15 12.56 -4.78 -14.20
N ASN A 16 13.25 -5.93 -14.21
CA ASN A 16 13.75 -6.55 -12.99
C ASN A 16 14.83 -5.70 -12.31
N ALA A 17 15.74 -5.10 -13.07
CA ALA A 17 16.73 -4.17 -12.54
C ALA A 17 16.06 -2.95 -11.89
N HIS A 18 15.02 -2.40 -12.52
CA HIS A 18 14.27 -1.27 -11.98
C HIS A 18 13.52 -1.63 -10.69
N LYS A 19 12.94 -2.83 -10.60
CA LYS A 19 12.30 -3.35 -9.37
C LYS A 19 13.30 -3.45 -8.22
N VAL A 20 14.44 -4.11 -8.46
CA VAL A 20 15.49 -4.27 -7.45
C VAL A 20 16.06 -2.91 -7.03
N ALA A 21 16.29 -2.01 -7.99
CA ALA A 21 16.76 -0.64 -7.70
C ALA A 21 15.76 0.13 -6.82
N ASN A 22 14.45 0.02 -7.09
CA ASN A 22 13.42 0.66 -6.27
C ASN A 22 13.39 0.13 -4.83
N ILE A 23 13.69 -1.15 -4.60
CA ILE A 23 13.79 -1.74 -3.25
C ILE A 23 15.08 -1.30 -2.56
N LEU A 24 16.20 -1.23 -3.28
CA LEU A 24 17.50 -0.86 -2.72
C LEU A 24 17.64 0.64 -2.44
N MET A 25 17.04 1.51 -3.26
CA MET A 25 17.22 2.97 -3.16
C MET A 25 16.88 3.52 -1.76
N PRO A 26 15.75 3.18 -1.12
CA PRO A 26 15.47 3.62 0.24
C PRO A 26 16.55 3.18 1.24
N LEU A 27 17.12 1.99 1.06
CA LEU A 27 18.15 1.46 1.97
C LEU A 27 19.49 2.18 1.79
N VAL A 28 19.83 2.51 0.54
CA VAL A 28 21.01 3.33 0.21
C VAL A 28 20.86 4.72 0.83
N GLU A 29 19.69 5.35 0.68
CA GLU A 29 19.40 6.64 1.31
C GLU A 29 19.55 6.57 2.84
N ALA A 30 19.04 5.51 3.47
CA ALA A 30 19.14 5.32 4.91
C ALA A 30 20.60 5.27 5.39
N VAL A 31 21.42 4.48 4.70
CA VAL A 31 22.85 4.34 5.00
C VAL A 31 23.58 5.66 4.78
N GLU A 32 23.30 6.36 3.69
CA GLU A 32 23.98 7.62 3.39
C GLU A 32 23.62 8.71 4.40
N ILE A 33 22.36 8.83 4.78
CA ILE A 33 21.93 9.74 5.85
C ILE A 33 22.61 9.34 7.18
N ASN A 34 22.62 8.06 7.51
CA ASN A 34 23.21 7.56 8.75
C ASN A 34 24.74 7.78 8.83
N LYS A 35 25.46 7.80 7.71
CA LYS A 35 26.89 8.19 7.67
C LYS A 35 27.11 9.64 8.10
N HIS A 36 26.14 10.51 7.84
CA HIS A 36 26.23 11.93 8.20
C HIS A 36 25.73 12.20 9.62
N THR A 37 24.78 11.43 10.12
CA THR A 37 24.23 11.60 11.47
C THR A 37 24.93 10.76 12.53
N GLU A 38 25.65 9.70 12.13
CA GLU A 38 26.29 8.70 13.00
C GLU A 38 25.36 8.14 14.09
N SER A 39 24.07 8.10 13.78
CA SER A 39 23.03 7.88 14.79
C SER A 39 22.74 6.39 15.06
N VAL A 40 23.22 5.50 14.18
CA VAL A 40 23.23 4.05 14.37
C VAL A 40 24.58 3.47 13.97
N ASP A 41 25.16 2.64 14.84
CA ASP A 41 26.45 2.00 14.59
C ASP A 41 26.39 0.97 13.45
N LYS A 42 27.36 1.06 12.54
CA LYS A 42 27.66 0.05 11.51
C LYS A 42 26.47 -0.36 10.64
N VAL A 43 25.63 0.61 10.23
CA VAL A 43 24.55 0.36 9.26
C VAL A 43 25.12 0.28 7.85
N ASP A 44 24.82 -0.82 7.15
CA ASP A 44 25.17 -1.01 5.75
C ASP A 44 23.98 -1.57 4.95
N VAL A 45 24.02 -1.34 3.62
CA VAL A 45 22.91 -1.68 2.72
C VAL A 45 22.64 -3.18 2.69
N LYS A 46 23.69 -4.02 2.81
CA LYS A 46 23.55 -5.48 2.76
C LYS A 46 22.79 -5.97 3.99
N THR A 47 23.10 -5.44 5.17
CA THR A 47 22.43 -5.80 6.41
C THR A 47 20.97 -5.35 6.41
N LEU A 48 20.69 -4.13 5.95
CA LEU A 48 19.31 -3.63 5.81
C LEU A 48 18.51 -4.44 4.77
N PHE A 49 19.10 -4.72 3.61
CA PHE A 49 18.43 -5.46 2.54
C PHE A 49 18.13 -6.90 2.97
N LYS A 50 19.07 -7.53 3.69
CA LYS A 50 18.84 -8.85 4.29
C LYS A 50 17.61 -8.84 5.20
N ASN A 51 17.46 -7.83 6.07
CA ASN A 51 16.31 -7.70 6.95
C ASN A 51 14.98 -7.59 6.15
N VAL A 52 14.97 -6.77 5.10
CA VAL A 52 13.80 -6.65 4.19
C VAL A 52 13.42 -7.99 3.56
N ILE A 53 14.40 -8.74 3.05
CA ILE A 53 14.14 -10.04 2.39
C ILE A 53 13.67 -11.08 3.40
N GLU A 54 14.31 -11.19 4.56
CA GLU A 54 13.93 -12.16 5.58
C GLU A 54 12.54 -11.88 6.18
N THR A 55 12.25 -10.62 6.52
CA THR A 55 10.92 -10.24 7.02
C THR A 55 9.85 -10.38 5.93
N GLY A 56 10.11 -9.93 4.70
CA GLY A 56 9.14 -10.08 3.62
C GLY A 56 8.87 -11.54 3.26
N GLY A 57 9.89 -12.40 3.31
CA GLY A 57 9.74 -13.85 3.12
C GLY A 57 8.82 -14.47 4.16
N ARG A 58 9.02 -14.17 5.45
CA ARG A 58 8.15 -14.67 6.54
C ARG A 58 6.70 -14.20 6.40
N ILE A 59 6.50 -12.95 6.02
CA ILE A 59 5.16 -12.40 5.76
C ILE A 59 4.52 -13.15 4.60
N SER A 60 5.21 -13.27 3.45
CA SER A 60 4.69 -13.98 2.28
C SER A 60 4.33 -15.44 2.58
N GLU A 61 5.18 -16.17 3.31
CA GLU A 61 4.91 -17.54 3.75
C GLU A 61 3.66 -17.62 4.62
N THR A 62 3.55 -16.73 5.62
CA THR A 62 2.40 -16.71 6.54
C THR A 62 1.09 -16.40 5.80
N LEU A 63 1.12 -15.47 4.83
CA LEU A 63 -0.03 -15.13 4.00
C LEU A 63 -0.45 -16.29 3.08
N ALA A 64 0.54 -17.00 2.52
CA ALA A 64 0.27 -18.16 1.67
C ALA A 64 -0.41 -19.29 2.45
N GLU A 65 0.06 -19.56 3.67
CA GLU A 65 -0.50 -20.60 4.55
C GLU A 65 -1.88 -20.22 5.10
N SER A 66 -2.08 -18.96 5.49
CA SER A 66 -3.27 -18.54 6.24
C SER A 66 -4.44 -18.15 5.33
N HIS A 67 -4.17 -17.62 4.13
CA HIS A 67 -5.18 -16.99 3.27
C HIS A 67 -5.22 -17.52 1.84
N ASN A 68 -4.56 -18.65 1.54
CA ASN A 68 -4.38 -19.17 0.18
C ASN A 68 -3.83 -18.11 -0.80
N PHE A 69 -3.03 -17.17 -0.28
CA PHE A 69 -2.39 -16.15 -1.11
C PHE A 69 -1.28 -16.81 -1.93
N THR A 70 -1.45 -16.90 -3.25
CA THR A 70 -0.40 -17.48 -4.09
C THR A 70 0.61 -16.40 -4.43
N ASP A 71 1.88 -16.58 -4.03
CA ASP A 71 2.93 -15.58 -4.27
C ASP A 71 3.06 -15.29 -5.78
N THR A 72 2.77 -14.04 -6.12
CA THR A 72 3.13 -13.47 -7.42
C THR A 72 4.31 -12.55 -7.17
N SER A 73 5.28 -12.58 -8.09
CA SER A 73 6.38 -11.61 -8.06
C SER A 73 5.92 -10.16 -7.81
N LEU A 74 4.69 -9.80 -8.20
CA LEU A 74 4.10 -8.48 -8.01
C LEU A 74 3.74 -8.16 -6.54
N ILE A 75 3.16 -9.12 -5.79
CA ILE A 75 2.86 -8.96 -4.36
C ILE A 75 4.17 -8.84 -3.59
N SER A 76 5.09 -9.76 -3.86
CA SER A 76 6.44 -9.74 -3.31
C SER A 76 7.16 -8.42 -3.60
N ASP A 77 7.15 -7.92 -4.84
CA ASP A 77 7.76 -6.64 -5.20
C ASP A 77 7.20 -5.46 -4.39
N LYS A 78 5.87 -5.40 -4.21
CA LYS A 78 5.21 -4.33 -3.46
C LYS A 78 5.47 -4.43 -1.97
N LEU A 79 5.48 -5.65 -1.42
CA LEU A 79 5.81 -5.91 -0.02
C LEU A 79 7.26 -5.53 0.28
N PHE A 80 8.23 -6.02 -0.50
CA PHE A 80 9.64 -5.71 -0.29
C PHE A 80 9.94 -4.22 -0.44
N LEU A 81 9.33 -3.54 -1.42
CA LEU A 81 9.45 -2.09 -1.56
C LEU A 81 8.88 -1.36 -0.34
N THR A 82 7.76 -1.84 0.18
CA THR A 82 7.11 -1.28 1.37
C THR A 82 8.02 -1.42 2.58
N LEU A 83 8.48 -2.63 2.88
CA LEU A 83 9.41 -2.91 3.97
C LEU A 83 10.72 -2.12 3.86
N ALA A 84 11.26 -1.95 2.65
CA ALA A 84 12.46 -1.15 2.44
C ALA A 84 12.25 0.32 2.79
N LYS A 85 11.11 0.91 2.41
CA LYS A 85 10.75 2.28 2.80
C LYS A 85 10.52 2.40 4.30
N SER A 86 9.87 1.41 4.92
CA SER A 86 9.68 1.38 6.38
C SER A 86 11.01 1.32 7.11
N LEU A 87 11.90 0.42 6.70
CA LEU A 87 13.22 0.26 7.31
C LEU A 87 14.09 1.51 7.14
N ARG A 88 14.04 2.16 5.96
CA ARG A 88 14.70 3.45 5.74
C ARG A 88 14.27 4.47 6.78
N ASN A 89 12.97 4.58 7.03
CA ASN A 89 12.45 5.53 8.01
C ASN A 89 12.80 5.12 9.45
N SER A 90 12.78 3.83 9.77
CA SER A 90 13.24 3.31 11.05
C SER A 90 14.69 3.71 11.35
N VAL A 91 15.57 3.59 10.37
CA VAL A 91 16.99 3.98 10.51
C VAL A 91 17.12 5.49 10.65
N VAL A 92 16.54 6.25 9.72
CA VAL A 92 16.73 7.70 9.62
C VAL A 92 16.08 8.48 10.76
N MET A 93 14.88 8.08 11.17
CA MET A 93 14.08 8.84 12.14
C MET A 93 14.14 8.26 13.54
N PHE A 94 14.33 6.95 13.68
CA PHE A 94 14.16 6.25 14.95
C PHE A 94 15.41 5.52 15.42
N ASN A 95 16.53 5.64 14.67
CA ASN A 95 17.80 4.97 14.97
C ASN A 95 17.64 3.45 15.17
N ALA A 96 16.73 2.84 14.42
CA ALA A 96 16.37 1.42 14.53
C ALA A 96 16.54 0.68 13.21
N THR A 97 17.20 -0.48 13.26
CA THR A 97 17.47 -1.33 12.08
C THR A 97 16.57 -2.57 12.03
N SER A 98 15.41 -2.52 12.68
CA SER A 98 14.48 -3.66 12.81
C SER A 98 13.14 -3.40 12.12
N LEU A 99 12.58 -4.46 11.53
CA LEU A 99 11.25 -4.49 10.93
C LEU A 99 10.22 -5.26 11.78
N GLN A 100 10.58 -5.77 12.95
CA GLN A 100 9.72 -6.68 13.74
C GLN A 100 8.33 -6.12 14.05
N LEU A 101 8.21 -4.83 14.40
CA LEU A 101 6.90 -4.22 14.66
C LEU A 101 6.07 -4.09 13.38
N ILE A 102 6.72 -3.70 12.28
CA ILE A 102 6.08 -3.58 10.97
C ILE A 102 5.63 -4.96 10.46
N GLU A 103 6.40 -6.02 10.75
CA GLU A 103 6.05 -7.39 10.40
C GLU A 103 4.74 -7.84 11.05
N SER A 104 4.62 -7.67 12.37
CA SER A 104 3.39 -8.00 13.11
C SER A 104 2.20 -7.20 12.59
N GLU A 105 2.37 -5.88 12.42
CA GLU A 105 1.30 -4.99 11.95
C GLU A 105 0.83 -5.33 10.54
N VAL A 106 1.76 -5.67 9.65
CA VAL A 106 1.41 -6.11 8.29
C VAL A 106 0.57 -7.37 8.34
N LEU A 107 0.97 -8.37 9.14
CA LEU A 107 0.22 -9.63 9.28
C LEU A 107 -1.19 -9.40 9.85
N ASP A 108 -1.32 -8.65 10.94
CA ASP A 108 -2.62 -8.35 11.56
C ASP A 108 -3.55 -7.63 10.57
N VAL A 109 -3.01 -6.70 9.79
CA VAL A 109 -3.77 -5.97 8.78
C VAL A 109 -4.22 -6.89 7.66
N PHE A 110 -3.39 -7.82 7.22
CA PHE A 110 -3.78 -8.81 6.22
C PHE A 110 -4.87 -9.75 6.74
N ASP A 111 -4.75 -10.21 8.00
CA ASP A 111 -5.77 -11.02 8.65
C ASP A 111 -7.12 -10.30 8.71
N GLU A 112 -7.12 -9.03 9.13
CA GLU A 112 -8.34 -8.21 9.16
C GLU A 112 -8.87 -7.87 7.75
N CYS A 113 -7.99 -7.75 6.76
CA CYS A 113 -8.35 -7.41 5.38
C CYS A 113 -8.66 -8.63 4.49
N ALA A 114 -8.41 -9.86 4.94
CA ALA A 114 -8.63 -11.06 4.15
C ALA A 114 -10.06 -11.20 3.61
N PRO A 115 -11.13 -10.88 4.37
CA PRO A 115 -12.50 -10.88 3.85
C PRO A 115 -12.69 -9.88 2.70
N PHE A 116 -12.04 -8.72 2.76
CA PHE A 116 -12.08 -7.73 1.69
C PHE A 116 -11.34 -8.21 0.46
N LEU A 117 -10.12 -8.71 0.63
CA LEU A 117 -9.31 -9.24 -0.47
C LEU A 117 -10.09 -10.32 -1.23
N SER A 118 -10.73 -11.24 -0.49
CA SER A 118 -11.58 -12.28 -1.05
C SER A 118 -12.82 -11.71 -1.77
N SER A 119 -13.56 -10.78 -1.13
CA SER A 119 -14.76 -10.17 -1.72
C SER A 119 -14.45 -9.38 -2.99
N PHE A 120 -13.40 -8.57 -2.98
CA PHE A 120 -13.01 -7.74 -4.11
C PHE A 120 -12.51 -8.60 -5.28
N CYS A 121 -11.72 -9.64 -5.00
CA CYS A 121 -11.31 -10.61 -6.02
C CYS A 121 -12.53 -11.30 -6.65
N SER A 122 -13.48 -11.74 -5.82
CA SER A 122 -14.71 -12.39 -6.29
C SER A 122 -15.56 -11.46 -7.17
N GLU A 123 -15.76 -10.20 -6.76
CA GLU A 123 -16.51 -9.21 -7.54
C GLU A 123 -15.84 -8.88 -8.86
N ALA A 124 -14.51 -8.65 -8.85
CA ALA A 124 -13.75 -8.37 -10.05
C ALA A 124 -13.76 -9.58 -11.01
N MET A 125 -13.60 -10.80 -10.50
CA MET A 125 -13.68 -12.04 -11.30
C MET A 125 -15.06 -12.27 -11.91
N LYS A 126 -16.12 -11.94 -11.16
CA LYS A 126 -17.50 -12.01 -11.66
C LYS A 126 -17.72 -11.01 -12.80
N ASP A 127 -17.24 -9.78 -12.66
CA ASP A 127 -17.36 -8.76 -13.71
C ASP A 127 -16.59 -9.17 -14.97
N ILE A 128 -15.36 -9.69 -14.84
CA ILE A 128 -14.54 -10.16 -15.96
C ILE A 128 -15.18 -11.36 -16.67
N SER A 129 -15.62 -12.38 -15.91
CA SER A 129 -16.25 -13.58 -16.46
C SER A 129 -17.57 -13.27 -17.17
N SER A 130 -18.32 -12.26 -16.71
CA SER A 130 -19.58 -11.84 -17.33
C SER A 130 -19.38 -11.12 -18.68
N ARG A 131 -18.16 -10.62 -18.96
CA ARG A 131 -17.86 -9.77 -20.13
C ARG A 131 -16.93 -10.44 -21.15
N GLY A 132 -16.10 -11.40 -20.75
CA GLY A 132 -15.01 -11.95 -21.56
C GLY A 132 -15.19 -13.39 -22.08
N GLY A 133 -16.29 -14.08 -21.76
CA GLY A 133 -16.44 -15.51 -22.02
C GLY A 133 -15.75 -16.39 -20.97
N GLN A 134 -15.78 -17.72 -21.13
CA GLN A 134 -15.14 -18.66 -20.20
C GLN A 134 -13.62 -18.57 -20.30
N LEU A 135 -12.99 -17.97 -19.29
CA LEU A 135 -11.55 -18.04 -19.07
C LEU A 135 -11.13 -19.47 -18.73
N SER A 136 -9.98 -19.91 -19.22
CA SER A 136 -9.33 -21.13 -18.74
C SER A 136 -8.91 -21.00 -17.28
N ASP A 137 -8.69 -22.11 -16.58
CA ASP A 137 -8.32 -22.08 -15.15
C ASP A 137 -6.99 -21.35 -14.92
N MET A 138 -6.05 -21.45 -15.87
CA MET A 138 -4.77 -20.72 -15.83
C MET A 138 -4.96 -19.22 -16.02
N GLU A 139 -5.88 -18.79 -16.89
CA GLU A 139 -6.21 -17.37 -17.08
C GLU A 139 -6.94 -16.80 -15.88
N LYS A 140 -7.87 -17.55 -15.26
CA LYS A 140 -8.54 -17.14 -14.03
C LYS A 140 -7.55 -16.95 -12.89
N MET A 141 -6.65 -17.91 -12.69
CA MET A 141 -5.62 -17.83 -11.67
C MET A 141 -4.74 -16.59 -11.88
N ARG A 142 -4.31 -16.31 -13.12
CA ARG A 142 -3.50 -15.13 -13.43
C ARG A 142 -4.23 -13.81 -13.18
N VAL A 143 -5.53 -13.75 -13.48
CA VAL A 143 -6.35 -12.55 -13.25
C VAL A 143 -6.61 -12.33 -11.76
N GLU A 144 -6.94 -13.38 -11.00
CA GLU A 144 -7.08 -13.32 -9.54
C GLU A 144 -5.80 -12.81 -8.88
N MET A 145 -4.66 -13.32 -9.33
CA MET A 145 -3.33 -12.92 -8.92
C MET A 145 -3.04 -11.43 -9.16
N ASP A 146 -3.35 -10.92 -10.37
CA ASP A 146 -3.18 -9.50 -10.70
C ASP A 146 -4.08 -8.63 -9.80
N ILE A 147 -5.33 -9.07 -9.57
CA ILE A 147 -6.27 -8.37 -8.71
C ILE A 147 -5.73 -8.28 -7.28
N GLN A 148 -5.30 -9.40 -6.72
CA GLN A 148 -4.69 -9.46 -5.39
C GLN A 148 -3.49 -8.51 -5.27
N GLY A 149 -2.57 -8.53 -6.24
CA GLY A 149 -1.41 -7.64 -6.25
C GLY A 149 -1.76 -6.16 -6.24
N HIS A 150 -2.79 -5.76 -6.99
CA HIS A 150 -3.30 -4.39 -6.97
C HIS A 150 -3.92 -4.01 -5.63
N VAL A 151 -4.70 -4.90 -5.01
CA VAL A 151 -5.32 -4.62 -3.71
C VAL A 151 -4.26 -4.49 -2.63
N VAL A 152 -3.33 -5.45 -2.54
CA VAL A 152 -2.22 -5.38 -1.58
C VAL A 152 -1.41 -4.11 -1.78
N GLY A 153 -1.06 -3.79 -3.03
CA GLY A 153 -0.31 -2.56 -3.34
C GLY A 153 -1.06 -1.28 -2.96
N ALA A 154 -2.40 -1.27 -3.06
CA ALA A 154 -3.23 -0.15 -2.66
C ALA A 154 -3.28 0.00 -1.13
N LEU A 155 -3.52 -1.10 -0.40
CA LEU A 155 -3.56 -1.13 1.07
C LEU A 155 -2.22 -0.69 1.68
N MET A 156 -1.11 -1.27 1.22
CA MET A 156 0.23 -0.89 1.71
C MET A 156 0.54 0.59 1.44
N ARG A 157 0.13 1.12 0.28
CA ARG A 157 0.30 2.54 -0.04
C ARG A 157 -0.50 3.45 0.91
N MET A 158 -1.69 3.04 1.34
CA MET A 158 -2.51 3.80 2.28
C MET A 158 -1.99 3.75 3.71
N PHE A 159 -1.62 2.56 4.19
CA PHE A 159 -1.30 2.39 5.59
C PHE A 159 0.10 2.88 5.95
N MET A 160 1.05 2.79 5.02
CA MET A 160 2.45 3.13 5.31
C MET A 160 2.64 4.55 5.88
N PRO A 161 2.09 5.62 5.29
CA PRO A 161 2.26 6.95 5.87
C PRO A 161 1.57 7.14 7.23
N VAL A 162 0.52 6.38 7.52
CA VAL A 162 -0.14 6.36 8.82
C VAL A 162 0.73 5.69 9.87
N TRP A 163 1.25 4.49 9.57
CA TRP A 163 2.12 3.78 10.49
C TRP A 163 3.37 4.59 10.81
N LEU A 164 3.99 5.18 9.79
CA LEU A 164 5.13 6.09 9.97
C LEU A 164 4.80 7.31 10.83
N PHE A 165 3.61 7.87 10.66
CA PHE A 165 3.14 8.97 11.50
C PHE A 165 2.98 8.51 12.95
N HIS A 166 2.33 7.37 13.21
CA HIS A 166 2.17 6.84 14.57
C HIS A 166 3.50 6.47 15.22
N THR A 167 4.42 5.86 14.47
CA THR A 167 5.79 5.63 14.97
C THR A 167 6.46 6.95 15.35
N SER A 168 6.27 8.00 14.55
CA SER A 168 6.79 9.34 14.87
C SER A 168 6.19 9.91 16.15
N LEU A 169 4.88 9.73 16.39
CA LEU A 169 4.23 10.13 17.65
C LEU A 169 4.80 9.38 18.86
N ARG A 170 5.15 8.10 18.69
CA ARG A 170 5.78 7.30 19.74
C ARG A 170 7.18 7.79 20.08
N THR A 171 7.98 8.10 19.07
CA THR A 171 9.38 8.53 19.26
C THR A 171 9.49 9.97 19.72
N SER A 172 8.53 10.84 19.37
CA SER A 172 8.47 12.22 19.87
C SER A 172 7.85 12.33 21.27
N GLY A 173 7.41 11.21 21.87
CA GLY A 173 6.85 11.16 23.22
C GLY A 173 5.38 11.58 23.33
N HIS A 174 4.66 11.74 22.21
CA HIS A 174 3.22 12.00 22.21
C HIS A 174 2.39 10.76 22.57
N VAL A 175 2.90 9.57 22.25
CA VAL A 175 2.36 8.28 22.68
C VAL A 175 3.43 7.56 23.50
N LYS A 176 3.04 6.92 24.62
CA LYS A 176 4.01 6.36 25.59
C LYS A 176 4.16 4.85 25.49
N ASP A 177 3.07 4.15 25.19
CA ASP A 177 3.00 2.69 25.15
C ASP A 177 2.74 2.19 23.72
N SER A 178 3.12 0.93 23.48
CA SER A 178 2.94 0.29 22.17
C SER A 178 1.49 -0.10 21.91
N GLU A 179 0.69 -0.35 22.95
CA GLU A 179 -0.72 -0.73 22.82
C GLU A 179 -1.54 0.38 22.16
N THR A 180 -1.32 1.63 22.56
CA THR A 180 -1.95 2.80 21.94
C THR A 180 -1.56 2.94 20.46
N ILE A 181 -0.32 2.62 20.09
CA ILE A 181 0.10 2.63 18.68
C ILE A 181 -0.63 1.57 17.87
N VAL A 182 -0.76 0.35 18.41
CA VAL A 182 -1.52 -0.74 17.78
C VAL A 182 -2.98 -0.33 17.62
N GLU A 183 -3.61 0.22 18.66
CA GLU A 183 -5.01 0.66 18.59
C GLU A 183 -5.21 1.73 17.51
N LEU A 184 -4.33 2.75 17.46
CA LEU A 184 -4.37 3.79 16.45
C LEU A 184 -4.19 3.23 15.04
N ASN A 185 -3.25 2.31 14.84
CA ASN A 185 -3.02 1.65 13.56
C ASN A 185 -4.27 0.90 13.10
N VAL A 186 -4.89 0.11 13.96
CA VAL A 186 -6.11 -0.65 13.66
C VAL A 186 -7.26 0.28 13.31
N ARG A 187 -7.54 1.27 14.17
CA ARG A 187 -8.68 2.19 14.01
C ARG A 187 -8.58 3.02 12.73
N VAL A 188 -7.40 3.58 12.47
CA VAL A 188 -7.17 4.38 11.25
C VAL A 188 -7.21 3.48 10.01
N SER A 189 -6.58 2.30 10.05
CA SER A 189 -6.60 1.39 8.89
C SER A 189 -8.01 0.96 8.53
N LYS A 190 -8.84 0.60 9.52
CA LYS A 190 -10.28 0.30 9.33
C LYS A 190 -11.03 1.45 8.68
N PHE A 191 -10.89 2.66 9.23
CA PHE A 191 -11.52 3.85 8.66
C PHE A 191 -11.10 4.09 7.19
N LEU A 192 -9.82 3.95 6.90
CA LEU A 192 -9.28 4.16 5.55
C LEU A 192 -9.77 3.10 4.56
N ILE A 193 -9.91 1.84 4.99
CA ILE A 193 -10.51 0.77 4.19
C ILE A 193 -11.97 1.10 3.84
N GLU A 194 -12.77 1.52 4.83
CA GLU A 194 -14.16 1.91 4.58
C GLU A 194 -14.27 3.09 3.60
N LEU A 195 -13.37 4.07 3.72
CA LEU A 195 -13.31 5.18 2.80
C LEU A 195 -12.94 4.72 1.39
N LEU A 196 -11.94 3.83 1.26
CA LEU A 196 -11.56 3.23 -0.01
C LEU A 196 -12.76 2.55 -0.68
N PHE A 197 -13.56 1.78 0.06
CA PHE A 197 -14.77 1.12 -0.47
C PHE A 197 -15.80 2.13 -0.97
N LYS A 198 -16.06 3.18 -0.20
CA LYS A 198 -17.00 4.23 -0.58
C LYS A 198 -16.54 4.93 -1.87
N MET A 199 -15.24 5.06 -2.08
CA MET A 199 -14.68 5.74 -3.26
C MET A 199 -14.63 4.82 -4.48
N THR A 200 -14.19 3.58 -4.34
CA THR A 200 -14.14 2.61 -5.46
C THR A 200 -15.53 2.29 -6.00
N ALA A 201 -16.53 2.18 -5.13
CA ALA A 201 -17.92 1.99 -5.54
C ALA A 201 -18.42 3.11 -6.48
N LYS A 202 -17.94 4.34 -6.31
CA LYS A 202 -18.31 5.50 -7.15
C LYS A 202 -17.64 5.51 -8.54
N ILE A 203 -16.54 4.78 -8.73
CA ILE A 203 -15.79 4.73 -10.00
C ILE A 203 -16.47 3.81 -11.03
N SER A 204 -17.36 2.91 -10.60
CA SER A 204 -18.03 1.97 -11.52
C SER A 204 -19.14 2.64 -12.34
N ASN A 205 -18.87 2.95 -13.61
CA ASN A 205 -19.93 3.06 -14.61
C ASN A 205 -20.16 1.66 -15.18
N LYS A 206 -21.06 0.90 -14.53
CA LYS A 206 -21.26 -0.55 -14.74
C LYS A 206 -21.57 -0.96 -16.19
N GLU A 207 -21.87 -0.01 -17.07
CA GLU A 207 -22.33 -0.25 -18.45
C GLU A 207 -21.24 -0.25 -19.53
N SER A 208 -19.98 0.12 -19.25
CA SER A 208 -18.92 0.19 -20.31
C SER A 208 -17.99 -1.03 -20.34
N SER A 209 -17.60 -1.51 -21.52
CA SER A 209 -16.67 -2.66 -21.71
C SER A 209 -15.27 -2.46 -21.12
N VAL A 210 -14.91 -1.21 -20.77
CA VAL A 210 -13.62 -0.82 -20.17
C VAL A 210 -13.70 -0.74 -18.63
N SER A 211 -14.89 -0.94 -18.05
CA SER A 211 -15.17 -0.79 -16.61
C SER A 211 -14.26 -1.63 -15.72
N SER A 212 -13.90 -2.86 -16.12
CA SER A 212 -13.05 -3.76 -15.33
C SER A 212 -11.59 -3.29 -15.27
N MET A 213 -11.03 -2.76 -16.36
CA MET A 213 -9.70 -2.13 -16.35
C MET A 213 -9.68 -0.83 -15.55
N PHE A 214 -10.77 -0.07 -15.58
CA PHE A 214 -10.92 1.15 -14.77
C PHE A 214 -11.16 0.87 -13.29
N TYR A 215 -11.75 -0.28 -12.93
CA TYR A 215 -12.00 -0.64 -11.54
C TYR A 215 -10.71 -0.91 -10.76
N MET A 216 -9.79 -1.69 -11.34
CA MET A 216 -8.48 -2.00 -10.72
C MET A 216 -7.55 -0.79 -10.65
N ASN A 217 -7.48 -0.01 -11.72
CA ASN A 217 -6.71 1.24 -11.72
C ASN A 217 -7.36 2.29 -10.82
N GLY A 218 -8.69 2.32 -10.77
CA GLY A 218 -9.48 3.17 -9.89
C GLY A 218 -9.20 2.90 -8.41
N LEU A 219 -9.01 1.64 -8.01
CA LEU A 219 -8.57 1.28 -6.67
C LEU A 219 -7.19 1.89 -6.34
N THR A 220 -6.24 1.80 -7.26
CA THR A 220 -4.88 2.33 -7.06
C THR A 220 -4.89 3.85 -6.96
N VAL A 221 -5.58 4.52 -7.88
CA VAL A 221 -5.76 5.99 -7.84
C VAL A 221 -6.48 6.39 -6.56
N ALA A 222 -7.46 5.57 -6.13
CA ALA A 222 -8.22 5.90 -4.96
C ALA A 222 -7.38 5.87 -3.68
N ALA A 223 -6.59 4.81 -3.54
CA ALA A 223 -5.60 4.70 -2.49
C ALA A 223 -4.63 5.87 -2.52
N GLU A 224 -4.14 6.29 -3.68
CA GLU A 224 -3.17 7.40 -3.79
C GLU A 224 -3.73 8.76 -3.37
N ILE A 225 -4.97 9.08 -3.74
CA ILE A 225 -5.64 10.30 -3.30
C ILE A 225 -5.84 10.27 -1.78
N ILE A 226 -6.31 9.14 -1.23
CA ILE A 226 -6.50 8.97 0.21
C ILE A 226 -5.16 9.13 0.94
N THR A 227 -4.13 8.40 0.50
CA THR A 227 -2.77 8.44 1.04
C THR A 227 -2.23 9.87 1.11
N THR A 228 -2.29 10.60 0.00
CA THR A 228 -1.72 11.95 -0.10
C THR A 228 -2.47 12.90 0.82
N SER A 229 -3.82 12.84 0.81
CA SER A 229 -4.66 13.68 1.66
C SER A 229 -4.38 13.45 3.15
N VAL A 230 -4.29 12.19 3.57
CA VAL A 230 -4.00 11.80 4.96
C VAL A 230 -2.58 12.20 5.35
N HIS A 231 -1.59 11.98 4.49
CA HIS A 231 -0.21 12.35 4.75
C HIS A 231 -0.07 13.86 4.98
N GLU A 232 -0.61 14.68 4.07
CA GLU A 232 -0.61 16.13 4.24
C GLU A 232 -1.34 16.57 5.51
N TYR A 233 -2.48 15.94 5.81
CA TYR A 233 -3.23 16.23 7.03
C TYR A 233 -2.41 15.93 8.28
N ASN A 234 -1.73 14.77 8.35
CA ASN A 234 -0.88 14.37 9.47
C ASN A 234 0.28 15.37 9.69
N THR A 235 0.87 15.92 8.61
CA THR A 235 1.92 16.95 8.74
C THR A 235 1.42 18.27 9.35
N LYS A 236 0.12 18.57 9.21
CA LYS A 236 -0.52 19.74 9.84
C LYS A 236 -0.95 19.42 11.28
N LEU A 237 -1.46 18.22 11.49
CA LEU A 237 -1.97 17.74 12.78
C LEU A 237 -0.94 17.84 13.90
N VAL A 238 0.31 17.42 13.64
CA VAL A 238 1.40 17.45 14.63
C VAL A 238 1.74 18.85 15.14
N LYS A 239 1.42 19.89 14.36
CA LYS A 239 1.69 21.30 14.72
C LYS A 239 0.63 21.89 15.66
N SER A 240 -0.44 21.15 15.94
CA SER A 240 -1.59 21.61 16.70
C SER A 240 -1.89 20.67 17.88
N PRO A 241 -1.44 20.99 19.11
CA PRO A 241 -1.62 20.12 20.27
C PRO A 241 -3.08 19.70 20.54
N GLN A 242 -4.03 20.61 20.33
CA GLN A 242 -5.46 20.35 20.54
C GLN A 242 -5.98 19.29 19.56
N HIS A 243 -5.79 19.51 18.25
CA HIS A 243 -6.18 18.54 17.22
C HIS A 243 -5.43 17.22 17.34
N LEU A 244 -4.15 17.23 17.71
CA LEU A 244 -3.40 16.00 17.96
C LEU A 244 -4.00 15.21 19.13
N SER A 245 -4.37 15.87 20.23
CA SER A 245 -5.04 15.21 21.36
C SER A 245 -6.42 14.64 20.97
N GLN A 246 -7.14 15.29 20.06
CA GLN A 246 -8.40 14.76 19.52
C GLN A 246 -8.15 13.55 18.63
N TYR A 247 -7.12 13.58 17.79
CA TYR A 247 -6.76 12.45 16.95
C TYR A 247 -6.35 11.24 17.78
N LEU A 248 -5.57 11.44 18.85
CA LEU A 248 -5.15 10.35 19.74
C LEU A 248 -6.34 9.68 20.46
N SER A 249 -7.44 10.40 20.70
CA SER A 249 -8.62 9.84 21.36
C SER A 249 -9.67 9.29 20.37
N SER A 250 -9.85 9.97 19.23
CA SER A 250 -10.81 9.59 18.20
C SER A 250 -10.27 9.93 16.79
N PRO A 251 -9.35 9.11 16.26
CA PRO A 251 -8.72 9.38 14.98
C PRO A 251 -9.74 9.39 13.83
N GLU A 252 -10.78 8.55 13.87
CA GLU A 252 -11.81 8.47 12.83
C GLU A 252 -12.64 9.75 12.76
N SER A 253 -12.98 10.34 13.90
CA SER A 253 -13.73 11.61 13.94
C SER A 253 -12.94 12.75 13.31
N VAL A 254 -11.63 12.79 13.55
CA VAL A 254 -10.75 13.79 12.96
C VAL A 254 -10.58 13.55 11.46
N LEU A 255 -10.35 12.30 11.04
CA LEU A 255 -10.18 11.94 9.64
C LEU A 255 -11.48 12.04 8.81
N GLN A 256 -12.65 12.01 9.46
CA GLN A 256 -13.94 12.20 8.81
C GLN A 256 -14.02 13.54 8.05
N ALA A 257 -13.29 14.57 8.50
CA ALA A 257 -13.20 15.86 7.82
C ALA A 257 -12.57 15.76 6.42
N LEU A 258 -11.82 14.69 6.12
CA LEU A 258 -11.20 14.47 4.81
C LEU A 258 -12.15 13.80 3.81
N VAL A 259 -13.24 13.17 4.26
CA VAL A 259 -14.11 12.34 3.42
C VAL A 259 -14.78 13.16 2.31
N GLU A 260 -15.32 14.33 2.64
CA GLU A 260 -15.99 15.19 1.67
C GLU A 260 -15.02 15.76 0.62
N PRO A 261 -13.87 16.36 0.99
CA PRO A 261 -12.86 16.79 0.02
C PRO A 261 -12.36 15.65 -0.88
N ILE A 262 -12.06 14.49 -0.30
CA ILE A 262 -11.62 13.31 -1.05
C ILE A 262 -12.72 12.91 -2.04
N SER A 263 -13.98 12.82 -1.58
CA SER A 263 -15.10 12.47 -2.45
C SER A 263 -15.33 13.48 -3.58
N ALA A 264 -15.10 14.77 -3.35
CA ALA A 264 -15.23 15.79 -4.39
C ALA A 264 -14.20 15.58 -5.51
N ASN A 265 -12.97 15.19 -5.15
CA ASN A 265 -11.91 14.86 -6.12
C ASN A 265 -12.31 13.67 -7.01
N PHE A 266 -12.85 12.60 -6.43
CA PHE A 266 -13.34 11.45 -7.23
C PHE A 266 -14.52 11.79 -8.12
N SER A 267 -15.50 12.52 -7.61
CA SER A 267 -16.65 12.96 -8.42
C SER A 267 -16.20 13.79 -9.61
N THR A 268 -15.22 14.68 -9.41
CA THR A 268 -14.65 15.51 -10.48
C THR A 268 -13.90 14.65 -11.50
N MET A 269 -13.03 13.74 -11.04
CA MET A 269 -12.31 12.82 -11.91
C MET A 269 -13.27 11.98 -12.77
N ASN A 270 -14.31 11.41 -12.15
CA ASN A 270 -15.32 10.63 -12.87
C ASN A 270 -16.09 11.46 -13.89
N SER A 271 -16.42 12.72 -13.55
CA SER A 271 -17.08 13.65 -14.47
C SER A 271 -16.20 13.94 -15.70
N VAL A 272 -14.93 14.29 -15.49
CA VAL A 272 -13.98 14.60 -16.56
C VAL A 272 -13.73 13.38 -17.46
N ILE A 273 -13.51 12.20 -16.87
CA ILE A 273 -13.32 10.95 -17.62
C ILE A 273 -14.56 10.66 -18.48
N LYS A 274 -15.77 10.82 -17.94
CA LYS A 274 -17.00 10.63 -18.72
C LYS A 274 -17.09 11.59 -19.91
N THR A 275 -16.75 12.85 -19.72
CA THR A 275 -16.70 13.84 -20.81
C THR A 275 -15.73 13.40 -21.92
N VAL A 276 -14.48 13.11 -21.55
CA VAL A 276 -13.43 12.67 -22.48
C VAL A 276 -13.81 11.39 -23.24
N LEU A 277 -14.33 10.39 -22.52
CA LEU A 277 -14.73 9.11 -23.13
C LEU A 277 -16.00 9.24 -23.98
N SER A 278 -16.86 10.23 -23.71
CA SER A 278 -18.06 10.51 -24.51
C SER A 278 -17.77 11.30 -25.79
N GLY A 279 -16.51 11.71 -26.02
CA GLY A 279 -16.12 12.50 -27.19
C GLY A 279 -16.72 13.91 -27.21
N LYS A 280 -17.09 14.44 -26.04
CA LYS A 280 -17.56 15.82 -25.85
C LYS A 280 -16.49 16.70 -25.23
#